data_AF-A0A7J4N2T7-F1
#
_entry.id   AF-A0A7J4N2T7-F1
#
_cell.length_a   1.000
_cell.length_b   1.000
_cell.length_c   1.000
_cell.angle_alpha   90.00
_cell.angle_beta   90.00
_cell.angle_gamma   90.00
#
_symmetry.space_group_name_H-M   'P 1'
#
loop_
_entity.id
_entity.type
_entity.pdbx_description
1 polymer ?
#
loop_
_entity_poly.entity_id
_entity_poly.type
_entity_poly.pdbx_seq_one_letter_code
_entity_poly.pdbx_strand_id
1 'polypeptide(L)'
;HDREEQVGGLEIWYLGTGSVKQVTLPSEEEMTALDSELEGLYGKIHSRDPSIEECPPEPSPLRFFERGGIPSETPVHADERARCTRCDYRGICDGSDHDIELPLETRVERFGHAWPVTPIGEIETRTSVIGEVVGLQGPEILEDGSISLEFTLQDGYDRARVRPSRQGNPTQVTRTISEGSRVRIDDGMPSLWRGQLQIDLDGDSSVSMASEGDSAPVVEVETRVSVVGRVWSIDAYPNGVDVNRWSITLMDKTGSAASVAFKQFVPVSAAAISRGDEIAILNGEVGEWAGRPQVRIGPGARVVILKHSPDTPGF
;
A
#
# COMPACT_ATOMS: atom_id res chain seq x y z
N HIS A 1 -25.58 31.52 23.58
CA HIS A 1 -26.44 31.21 22.43
C HIS A 1 -26.99 29.82 22.68
N ASP A 2 -28.19 29.73 23.24
CA ASP A 2 -28.78 28.51 23.82
C ASP A 2 -29.21 27.44 22.79
N ARG A 3 -28.66 27.48 21.56
CA ARG A 3 -28.90 26.48 20.49
C ARG A 3 -30.39 26.17 20.23
N GLU A 4 -31.29 27.13 20.45
CA GLU A 4 -32.74 26.96 20.21
C GLU A 4 -33.15 27.17 18.74
N GLU A 5 -32.22 27.61 17.88
CA GLU A 5 -32.49 27.83 16.46
C GLU A 5 -32.50 26.51 15.68
N GLN A 6 -33.67 26.08 15.21
CA GLN A 6 -33.83 24.94 14.31
C GLN A 6 -33.67 25.38 12.85
N VAL A 7 -33.01 24.55 12.05
CA VAL A 7 -32.84 24.77 10.60
C VAL A 7 -34.21 24.69 9.92
N GLY A 8 -34.65 25.77 9.27
CA GLY A 8 -35.96 25.84 8.60
C GLY A 8 -36.01 25.19 7.20
N GLY A 9 -34.86 24.88 6.61
CA GLY A 9 -34.76 24.22 5.30
C GLY A 9 -33.32 24.02 4.85
N LEU A 10 -33.10 23.03 3.98
CA LEU A 10 -31.81 22.75 3.35
C LEU A 10 -31.94 22.87 1.84
N GLU A 11 -30.97 23.53 1.21
CA GLU A 11 -30.95 23.78 -0.23
C GLU A 11 -29.61 23.41 -0.85
N ILE A 12 -29.64 22.74 -1.99
CA ILE A 12 -28.44 22.47 -2.81
C ILE A 12 -28.48 23.37 -4.04
N TRP A 13 -27.43 24.18 -4.20
CA TRP A 13 -27.30 25.16 -5.27
C TRP A 13 -26.40 24.63 -6.38
N TYR A 14 -26.96 24.42 -7.57
CA TYR A 14 -26.20 23.97 -8.74
C TYR A 14 -25.74 25.18 -9.56
N LEU A 15 -24.48 25.57 -9.39
CA LEU A 15 -23.86 26.76 -10.02
C LEU A 15 -23.97 26.78 -11.56
N GLY A 16 -23.98 25.61 -12.21
CA GLY A 16 -24.02 25.52 -13.68
C GLY A 16 -25.42 25.66 -14.30
N THR A 17 -26.48 25.31 -13.58
CA THR A 17 -27.86 25.30 -14.10
C THR A 17 -28.75 26.38 -13.50
N GLY A 18 -28.27 27.09 -12.46
CA GLY A 18 -29.05 28.10 -11.74
C GLY A 18 -30.26 27.52 -10.98
N SER A 19 -30.29 26.21 -10.78
CA SER A 19 -31.39 25.49 -10.12
C SER A 19 -31.09 25.25 -8.65
N VAL A 20 -32.09 25.43 -7.80
CA VAL A 20 -32.04 25.14 -6.36
C VAL A 20 -32.84 23.87 -6.09
N LYS A 21 -32.22 22.89 -5.45
CA LYS A 21 -32.88 21.67 -4.97
C LYS A 21 -33.21 21.82 -3.49
N GLN A 22 -34.49 21.76 -3.16
CA GLN A 22 -34.94 21.64 -1.77
C GLN A 22 -34.64 20.24 -1.27
N VAL A 23 -34.02 20.15 -0.09
CA VAL A 23 -33.73 18.90 0.60
C VAL A 23 -34.65 18.81 1.80
N THR A 24 -35.40 17.71 1.88
CA THR A 24 -36.24 17.43 3.05
C THR A 24 -35.35 17.32 4.27
N LEU A 25 -35.68 18.06 5.33
CA LEU A 25 -34.98 17.96 6.59
C LEU A 25 -35.18 16.57 7.18
N PRO A 26 -34.10 15.84 7.53
CA PRO A 26 -34.23 14.59 8.25
C PRO A 26 -34.81 14.84 9.63
N SER A 27 -35.65 13.91 10.09
CA SER A 27 -36.14 13.87 11.47
C SER A 27 -35.01 13.56 12.45
N GLU A 28 -35.24 13.84 13.75
CA GLU A 28 -34.26 13.51 14.81
C GLU A 28 -33.98 11.99 14.87
N GLU A 29 -35.00 11.17 14.63
CA GLU A 29 -34.86 9.70 14.57
C GLU A 29 -33.96 9.28 13.40
N GLU A 30 -34.16 9.85 12.20
CA GLU A 30 -33.32 9.58 11.03
C GLU A 30 -31.89 10.07 11.25
N MET A 31 -31.69 11.24 11.86
CA MET A 31 -30.35 11.74 12.18
C MET A 31 -29.63 10.83 13.17
N THR A 32 -30.32 10.34 14.20
CA THR A 32 -29.74 9.41 15.19
C THR A 32 -29.40 8.06 14.57
N ALA A 33 -30.25 7.56 13.67
CA ALA A 33 -30.00 6.33 12.93
C ALA A 33 -28.79 6.46 12.00
N LEU A 34 -28.69 7.57 11.26
CA LEU A 34 -27.55 7.88 10.39
C LEU A 34 -26.24 8.01 11.18
N ASP A 35 -26.27 8.68 12.33
CA ASP A 35 -25.10 8.83 13.20
C ASP A 35 -24.59 7.46 13.65
N SER A 36 -25.50 6.60 14.13
CA SER A 36 -25.18 5.24 14.56
C SER A 36 -24.64 4.37 13.41
N GLU A 37 -25.22 4.49 12.21
CA GLU A 37 -24.77 3.76 11.01
C GLU A 37 -23.35 4.20 10.59
N LEU A 38 -23.12 5.50 10.51
CA LEU A 38 -21.84 6.08 10.09
C LEU A 38 -20.74 5.82 11.12
N GLU A 39 -21.04 5.92 12.42
CA GLU A 39 -20.11 5.56 13.49
C GLU A 39 -19.75 4.07 13.41
N GLY A 40 -20.75 3.19 13.20
CA GLY A 40 -20.53 1.77 13.01
C GLY A 40 -19.66 1.46 11.79
N LEU A 41 -19.90 2.13 10.66
CA LEU A 41 -19.09 1.99 9.45
C LEU A 41 -17.66 2.50 9.67
N TYR A 42 -17.51 3.66 10.31
CA TYR A 42 -16.21 4.23 10.67
C TYR A 42 -15.41 3.28 11.54
N GLY A 43 -16.02 2.72 12.59
CA GLY A 43 -15.40 1.75 13.48
C GLY A 43 -14.94 0.50 12.73
N LYS A 44 -15.78 -0.03 11.82
CA LYS A 44 -15.42 -1.19 10.99
C LYS A 44 -14.20 -0.91 10.11
N ILE A 45 -14.22 0.19 9.35
CA ILE A 45 -13.14 0.56 8.43
C ILE A 45 -11.80 0.76 9.16
N HIS A 46 -11.82 1.29 10.39
CA HIS A 46 -10.59 1.56 11.14
C HIS A 46 -10.16 0.39 12.04
N SER A 47 -11.01 -0.60 12.27
CA SER A 47 -10.71 -1.71 13.18
C SER A 47 -9.75 -2.74 12.58
N ARG A 48 -9.91 -3.06 11.29
CA ARG A 48 -9.09 -4.02 10.55
C ARG A 48 -9.31 -3.84 9.05
N ASP A 49 -8.40 -4.39 8.26
CA ASP A 49 -8.61 -4.51 6.83
C ASP A 49 -9.83 -5.40 6.53
N PRO A 50 -10.68 -5.00 5.56
CA PRO A 50 -11.84 -5.79 5.16
C PRO A 50 -11.40 -7.03 4.39
N SER A 51 -12.12 -8.14 4.57
CA SER A 51 -11.93 -9.33 3.73
C SER A 51 -12.65 -9.17 2.39
N ILE A 52 -12.28 -10.00 1.40
CA ILE A 52 -12.89 -9.93 0.07
C ILE A 52 -14.40 -10.22 0.12
N GLU A 53 -14.84 -11.07 1.05
CA GLU A 53 -16.24 -11.39 1.28
C GLU A 53 -17.06 -10.19 1.80
N GLU A 54 -16.39 -9.23 2.44
CA GLU A 54 -17.00 -7.98 2.92
C GLU A 54 -17.11 -6.92 1.81
N CYS A 55 -16.48 -7.16 0.65
CA CYS A 55 -16.41 -6.25 -0.49
C CYS A 55 -16.99 -6.90 -1.77
N PRO A 56 -18.30 -7.28 -1.78
CA PRO A 56 -18.89 -7.96 -2.93
C PRO A 56 -18.85 -7.07 -4.18
N PRO A 57 -18.60 -7.65 -5.37
CA PRO A 57 -18.47 -6.89 -6.62
C PRO A 57 -19.83 -6.58 -7.26
N GLU A 58 -20.81 -6.23 -6.41
CA GLU A 58 -22.21 -5.97 -6.75
C GLU A 58 -22.51 -4.48 -6.50
N PRO A 59 -22.21 -3.60 -7.47
CA PRO A 59 -22.42 -2.17 -7.27
C PRO A 59 -23.91 -1.83 -7.25
N SER A 60 -24.27 -0.77 -6.53
CA SER A 60 -25.62 -0.22 -6.60
C SER A 60 -25.97 0.26 -8.03
N PRO A 61 -27.26 0.22 -8.44
CA PRO A 61 -27.66 0.63 -9.78
C PRO A 61 -27.23 2.07 -10.12
N LEU A 62 -26.92 2.30 -11.40
CA LEU A 62 -26.67 3.67 -11.88
C LEU A 62 -27.98 4.45 -11.84
N ARG A 63 -28.02 5.55 -11.08
CA ARG A 63 -29.20 6.42 -10.96
C ARG A 63 -29.12 7.60 -11.90
N PHE A 64 -30.26 7.95 -12.49
CA PHE A 64 -30.40 9.12 -13.35
C PHE A 64 -31.12 10.27 -12.63
N PHE A 65 -30.60 11.47 -12.86
CA PHE A 65 -31.16 12.70 -12.32
C PHE A 65 -31.29 13.73 -13.43
N GLU A 66 -32.39 14.47 -13.40
CA GLU A 66 -32.64 15.64 -14.21
C GLU A 66 -31.92 16.88 -13.64
N ARG A 67 -32.12 18.04 -14.30
CA ARG A 67 -31.55 19.31 -13.83
C ARG A 67 -31.97 19.58 -12.39
N GLY A 68 -31.01 20.04 -11.58
CA GLY A 68 -31.23 20.27 -10.16
C GLY A 68 -31.27 18.98 -9.33
N GLY A 69 -30.80 17.84 -9.84
CA GLY A 69 -30.65 16.63 -9.04
C GLY A 69 -31.98 15.96 -8.66
N ILE A 70 -33.04 16.20 -9.45
CA ILE A 70 -34.35 15.58 -9.30
C ILE A 70 -34.28 14.19 -9.96
N PRO A 71 -34.68 13.09 -9.30
CA PRO A 71 -34.70 11.77 -9.93
C PRO A 71 -35.51 11.77 -11.22
N SER A 72 -34.97 11.20 -12.30
CA SER A 72 -35.68 11.09 -13.58
C SER A 72 -36.87 10.13 -13.51
N GLU A 73 -37.83 10.26 -14.44
CA GLU A 73 -38.98 9.33 -14.55
C GLU A 73 -38.54 7.86 -14.66
N THR A 74 -37.42 7.61 -15.35
CA THR A 74 -36.69 6.34 -15.29
C THR A 74 -35.47 6.53 -14.38
N PRO A 75 -35.59 6.27 -13.06
CA PRO A 75 -34.61 6.71 -12.08
C PRO A 75 -33.34 5.85 -12.06
N VAL A 76 -33.36 4.66 -12.67
CA VAL A 76 -32.26 3.70 -12.69
C VAL A 76 -31.99 3.21 -14.10
N HIS A 77 -30.73 2.96 -14.41
CA HIS A 77 -30.32 2.31 -15.64
C HIS A 77 -30.84 0.86 -15.70
N ALA A 78 -31.22 0.39 -16.89
CA ALA A 78 -31.79 -0.96 -17.08
C ALA A 78 -30.76 -2.08 -16.81
N ASP A 79 -29.51 -1.85 -17.21
CA ASP A 79 -28.37 -2.67 -16.78
C ASP A 79 -27.93 -2.26 -15.37
N GLU A 80 -28.08 -3.16 -14.40
CA GLU A 80 -27.67 -3.00 -13.00
C GLU A 80 -26.16 -2.73 -12.88
N ARG A 81 -25.38 -3.20 -13.85
CA ARG A 81 -23.92 -3.14 -13.89
C ARG A 81 -23.38 -2.00 -14.74
N ALA A 82 -24.23 -1.08 -15.18
CA ALA A 82 -23.82 0.06 -16.00
C ALA A 82 -22.70 0.91 -15.36
N ARG A 83 -22.53 0.84 -14.04
CA ARG A 83 -21.39 1.48 -13.33
C ARG A 83 -20.06 0.79 -13.64
N CYS A 84 -20.03 -0.53 -13.80
CA CYS A 84 -18.83 -1.31 -14.07
C CYS A 84 -18.17 -0.88 -15.39
N THR A 85 -18.96 -0.51 -16.40
CA THR A 85 -18.47 -0.10 -17.72
C THR A 85 -17.50 1.08 -17.67
N ARG A 86 -17.66 1.98 -16.71
CA ARG A 86 -16.79 3.16 -16.50
C ARG A 86 -15.97 3.09 -15.22
N CYS A 87 -15.97 1.94 -14.54
CA CYS A 87 -15.19 1.77 -13.32
C CYS A 87 -13.71 1.64 -13.68
N ASP A 88 -12.86 2.44 -13.06
CA ASP A 88 -11.40 2.34 -13.24
C ASP A 88 -10.86 0.97 -12.81
N TYR A 89 -11.55 0.30 -11.87
CA TYR A 89 -11.17 -1.01 -11.33
C TYR A 89 -11.80 -2.19 -12.08
N ARG A 90 -12.52 -1.95 -13.18
CA ARG A 90 -13.17 -3.03 -13.95
C ARG A 90 -12.18 -4.10 -14.44
N GLY A 91 -10.89 -3.78 -14.54
CA GLY A 91 -9.88 -4.75 -14.98
C GLY A 91 -9.40 -5.74 -13.93
N ILE A 92 -9.75 -5.52 -12.66
CA ILE A 92 -9.30 -6.34 -11.53
C ILE A 92 -10.44 -6.75 -10.61
N CYS A 93 -11.65 -6.27 -10.88
CA CYS A 93 -12.83 -6.58 -10.09
C CYS A 93 -13.38 -7.93 -10.54
N ASP A 94 -13.50 -8.89 -9.63
CA ASP A 94 -14.05 -10.24 -9.91
C ASP A 94 -15.45 -10.21 -10.52
N GLY A 95 -16.21 -9.16 -10.23
CA GLY A 95 -17.50 -8.99 -10.87
C GLY A 95 -17.37 -8.60 -12.32
N SER A 96 -16.37 -7.84 -12.73
CA SER A 96 -16.35 -7.25 -14.06
C SER A 96 -16.15 -8.30 -15.16
N ASP A 97 -16.89 -8.17 -16.26
CA ASP A 97 -16.69 -8.99 -17.46
C ASP A 97 -15.50 -8.49 -18.31
N HIS A 98 -14.76 -7.49 -17.82
CA HIS A 98 -13.62 -6.88 -18.49
C HIS A 98 -12.32 -7.54 -18.04
N ASP A 99 -11.90 -8.58 -18.77
CA ASP A 99 -10.63 -9.26 -18.54
C ASP A 99 -9.46 -8.43 -19.06
N ILE A 100 -8.53 -8.07 -18.17
CA ILE A 100 -7.26 -7.45 -18.53
C ILE A 100 -6.17 -8.49 -18.41
N GLU A 101 -5.53 -8.82 -19.53
CA GLU A 101 -4.37 -9.70 -19.51
C GLU A 101 -3.19 -8.97 -18.85
N LEU A 102 -2.97 -9.23 -17.56
CA LEU A 102 -1.83 -8.73 -16.79
C LEU A 102 -0.57 -9.58 -17.05
N PRO A 103 0.63 -9.00 -16.97
CA PRO A 103 1.86 -9.76 -17.16
C PRO A 103 2.06 -10.76 -16.01
N LEU A 104 2.77 -11.85 -16.30
CA LEU A 104 3.31 -12.77 -15.31
C LEU A 104 4.59 -13.38 -15.88
N GLU A 105 5.71 -12.74 -15.56
CA GLU A 105 7.03 -13.12 -16.05
C GLU A 105 7.86 -13.62 -14.88
N THR A 106 8.58 -14.72 -15.06
CA THR A 106 9.54 -15.24 -14.06
C THR A 106 10.99 -14.89 -14.40
N ARG A 107 11.22 -14.33 -15.60
CA ARG A 107 12.54 -13.96 -16.10
C ARG A 107 12.45 -12.91 -17.18
N VAL A 108 13.39 -11.97 -17.18
CA VAL A 108 13.53 -10.95 -18.24
C VAL A 108 14.96 -10.89 -18.76
N GLU A 109 15.12 -10.90 -20.08
CA GLU A 109 16.42 -10.73 -20.73
C GLU A 109 16.64 -9.28 -21.16
N ARG A 110 17.54 -8.59 -20.45
CA ARG A 110 17.89 -7.19 -20.70
C ARG A 110 19.35 -6.95 -20.38
N PHE A 111 19.98 -6.06 -21.16
CA PHE A 111 21.38 -5.68 -21.00
C PHE A 111 22.37 -6.86 -21.13
N GLY A 112 22.02 -7.89 -21.92
CA GLY A 112 22.85 -9.10 -22.07
C GLY A 112 22.84 -10.03 -20.85
N HIS A 113 21.95 -9.80 -19.89
CA HIS A 113 21.79 -10.60 -18.69
C HIS A 113 20.34 -11.08 -18.56
N ALA A 114 20.20 -12.26 -17.96
CA ALA A 114 18.92 -12.78 -17.54
C ALA A 114 18.66 -12.40 -16.08
N TRP A 115 17.60 -11.67 -15.86
CA TRP A 115 17.15 -11.26 -14.53
C TRP A 115 16.07 -12.23 -14.07
N PRO A 116 16.22 -12.90 -12.91
CA PRO A 116 15.09 -13.57 -12.29
C PRO A 116 14.06 -12.52 -11.89
N VAL A 117 12.79 -12.80 -12.11
CA VAL A 117 11.68 -11.92 -11.77
C VAL A 117 10.79 -12.63 -10.76
N THR A 118 10.49 -11.93 -9.68
CA THR A 118 9.57 -12.38 -8.62
C THR A 118 8.17 -11.86 -8.95
N PRO A 119 7.14 -12.74 -8.98
CA PRO A 119 5.76 -12.30 -9.03
C PRO A 119 5.45 -11.37 -7.85
N ILE A 120 4.63 -10.33 -8.09
CA ILE A 120 4.40 -9.28 -7.09
C ILE A 120 3.77 -9.83 -5.79
N GLY A 121 2.89 -10.81 -5.89
CA GLY A 121 2.26 -11.47 -4.75
C GLY A 121 3.20 -12.38 -3.95
N GLU A 122 4.40 -12.68 -4.48
CA GLU A 122 5.42 -13.51 -3.83
C GLU A 122 6.56 -12.68 -3.21
N ILE A 123 6.46 -11.34 -3.21
CA ILE A 123 7.46 -10.47 -2.60
C ILE A 123 7.39 -10.62 -1.08
N GLU A 124 8.42 -11.19 -0.48
CA GLU A 124 8.58 -11.26 0.98
C GLU A 124 9.05 -9.89 1.52
N THR A 125 8.12 -9.10 2.06
CA THR A 125 8.40 -7.74 2.57
C THR A 125 8.89 -7.71 4.01
N ARG A 126 8.76 -8.82 4.72
CA ARG A 126 9.10 -8.99 6.13
C ARG A 126 9.87 -10.29 6.31
N THR A 127 10.83 -10.27 7.23
CA THR A 127 11.72 -11.40 7.49
C THR A 127 11.83 -11.65 8.97
N SER A 128 12.12 -12.90 9.30
CA SER A 128 12.63 -13.26 10.61
C SER A 128 14.16 -13.32 10.58
N VAL A 129 14.80 -12.91 11.67
CA VAL A 129 16.26 -13.04 11.83
C VAL A 129 16.61 -13.40 13.26
N ILE A 130 17.69 -14.15 13.43
CA ILE A 130 18.22 -14.54 14.74
C ILE A 130 19.68 -14.14 14.84
N GLY A 131 20.07 -13.67 16.02
CA GLY A 131 21.47 -13.38 16.32
C GLY A 131 21.66 -12.87 17.74
N GLU A 132 22.90 -12.54 18.05
CA GLU A 132 23.32 -11.97 19.32
C GLU A 132 23.15 -10.45 19.31
N VAL A 133 22.61 -9.90 20.41
CA VAL A 133 22.41 -8.46 20.59
C VAL A 133 23.71 -7.77 20.95
N VAL A 134 24.11 -6.78 20.15
CA VAL A 134 25.31 -5.97 20.35
C VAL A 134 24.99 -4.46 20.28
N GLY A 135 25.44 -3.70 21.27
CA GLY A 135 25.25 -2.26 21.38
C GLY A 135 23.80 -1.86 21.58
N LEU A 136 23.11 -2.52 22.54
CA LEU A 136 21.73 -2.22 22.88
C LEU A 136 21.55 -0.81 23.45
N GLN A 137 20.62 -0.06 22.87
CA GLN A 137 20.13 1.24 23.31
C GLN A 137 18.62 1.14 23.58
N GLY A 138 18.16 1.66 24.73
CA GLY A 138 16.84 1.34 25.27
C GLY A 138 16.86 0.02 26.08
N PRO A 139 15.73 -0.71 26.22
CA PRO A 139 14.38 -0.40 25.73
C PRO A 139 13.66 0.66 26.58
N GLU A 140 12.98 1.59 25.91
CA GLU A 140 12.18 2.65 26.54
C GLU A 140 10.71 2.50 26.14
N ILE A 141 9.81 2.48 27.13
CA ILE A 141 8.36 2.45 26.90
C ILE A 141 7.89 3.88 26.69
N LEU A 142 7.24 4.12 25.54
CA LEU A 142 6.69 5.42 25.16
C LEU A 142 5.26 5.60 25.74
N GLU A 143 4.73 6.81 25.66
CA GLU A 143 3.40 7.16 26.21
C GLU A 143 2.25 6.37 25.55
N ASP A 144 2.42 5.97 24.30
CA ASP A 144 1.47 5.15 23.55
C ASP A 144 1.59 3.64 23.84
N GLY A 145 2.49 3.24 24.74
CA GLY A 145 2.75 1.85 25.11
C GLY A 145 3.69 1.10 24.16
N SER A 146 4.17 1.74 23.09
CA SER A 146 5.18 1.15 22.20
C SER A 146 6.59 1.23 22.79
N ILE A 147 7.52 0.45 22.23
CA ILE A 147 8.86 0.24 22.78
C ILE A 147 9.91 0.73 21.79
N SER A 148 10.66 1.75 22.18
CA SER A 148 11.82 2.22 21.42
C SER A 148 13.07 1.45 21.85
N LEU A 149 13.74 0.84 20.87
CA LEU A 149 15.02 0.15 21.07
C LEU A 149 15.84 0.15 19.78
N GLU A 150 17.16 0.21 19.93
CA GLU A 150 18.09 0.12 18.81
C GLU A 150 19.28 -0.76 19.18
N PHE A 151 19.67 -1.69 18.32
CA PHE A 151 20.84 -2.55 18.55
C PHE A 151 21.39 -3.09 17.24
N THR A 152 22.53 -3.76 17.30
CA THR A 152 23.08 -4.53 16.18
C THR A 152 22.84 -6.00 16.46
N LEU A 153 22.20 -6.69 15.54
CA LEU A 153 22.08 -8.14 15.57
C LEU A 153 23.32 -8.73 14.87
N GLN A 154 24.04 -9.60 15.56
CA GLN A 154 25.22 -10.28 15.03
C GLN A 154 24.95 -11.78 14.89
N ASP A 155 25.16 -12.31 13.69
CA ASP A 155 25.07 -13.74 13.39
C ASP A 155 26.37 -14.19 12.72
N GLY A 156 27.28 -14.76 13.50
CA GLY A 156 28.64 -15.05 13.06
C GLY A 156 29.38 -13.78 12.59
N TYR A 157 29.62 -13.67 11.28
CA TYR A 157 30.25 -12.50 10.65
C TYR A 157 29.24 -11.48 10.12
N ASP A 158 27.98 -11.88 9.97
CA ASP A 158 26.91 -11.05 9.43
C ASP A 158 26.33 -10.14 10.51
N ARG A 159 25.94 -8.95 10.09
CA ARG A 159 25.44 -7.91 10.99
C ARG A 159 24.28 -7.17 10.37
N ALA A 160 23.21 -7.01 11.14
CA ALA A 160 22.08 -6.17 10.80
C ALA A 160 21.89 -5.11 11.88
N ARG A 161 21.63 -3.85 11.50
CA ARG A 161 21.19 -2.83 12.46
C ARG A 161 19.69 -2.97 12.66
N VAL A 162 19.26 -3.12 13.90
CA VAL A 162 17.86 -3.22 14.28
C VAL A 162 17.44 -1.91 14.91
N ARG A 163 16.35 -1.33 14.43
CA ARG A 163 15.86 -0.02 14.90
C ARG A 163 14.36 0.12 14.69
N PRO A 164 13.71 1.13 15.28
CA PRO A 164 12.33 1.42 14.97
C PRO A 164 12.15 1.94 13.54
N SER A 165 11.03 1.56 12.94
CA SER A 165 10.58 2.02 11.65
C SER A 165 10.14 3.49 11.71
N ARG A 166 10.06 4.13 10.55
CA ARG A 166 9.36 5.42 10.44
C ARG A 166 7.84 5.30 10.58
N GLN A 167 7.31 4.08 10.43
CA GLN A 167 5.88 3.79 10.51
C GLN A 167 5.39 3.56 11.95
N GLY A 168 6.31 3.40 12.92
CA GLY A 168 5.98 3.16 14.31
C GLY A 168 7.08 2.41 15.05
N ASN A 169 6.78 2.05 16.29
CA ASN A 169 7.65 1.23 17.15
C ASN A 169 6.95 -0.10 17.47
N PRO A 170 7.72 -1.16 17.75
CA PRO A 170 7.15 -2.43 18.17
C PRO A 170 6.49 -2.34 19.54
N THR A 171 5.46 -3.16 19.76
CA THR A 171 4.82 -3.31 21.08
C THR A 171 5.23 -4.62 21.77
N GLN A 172 5.76 -5.57 21.00
CA GLN A 172 6.10 -6.92 21.46
C GLN A 172 7.61 -7.13 21.56
N VAL A 173 8.22 -6.64 22.65
CA VAL A 173 9.65 -6.85 22.93
C VAL A 173 9.81 -7.61 24.24
N THR A 174 10.60 -8.67 24.23
CA THR A 174 10.93 -9.43 25.44
C THR A 174 11.61 -8.55 26.48
N ARG A 175 11.14 -8.63 27.73
CA ARG A 175 11.71 -7.90 28.87
C ARG A 175 13.10 -8.39 29.28
N THR A 176 13.51 -9.55 28.77
CA THR A 176 14.80 -10.17 29.11
C THR A 176 15.90 -9.85 28.10
N ILE A 177 15.64 -9.00 27.12
CA ILE A 177 16.67 -8.59 26.15
C ILE A 177 17.82 -7.89 26.87
N SER A 178 19.04 -8.29 26.55
CA SER A 178 20.26 -7.68 27.08
C SER A 178 21.40 -7.80 26.07
N GLU A 179 22.47 -7.05 26.28
CA GLU A 179 23.72 -7.26 25.55
C GLU A 179 24.16 -8.73 25.65
N GLY A 180 24.58 -9.33 24.54
CA GLY A 180 24.98 -10.74 24.45
C GLY A 180 23.83 -11.76 24.46
N SER A 181 22.58 -11.32 24.59
CA SER A 181 21.44 -12.23 24.48
C SER A 181 21.21 -12.65 23.04
N ARG A 182 20.83 -13.91 22.82
CA ARG A 182 20.41 -14.41 21.51
C ARG A 182 18.91 -14.19 21.34
N VAL A 183 18.53 -13.36 20.39
CA VAL A 183 17.13 -12.98 20.14
C VAL A 183 16.68 -13.39 18.76
N ARG A 184 15.38 -13.63 18.63
CA ARG A 184 14.67 -13.79 17.38
C ARG A 184 13.83 -12.55 17.14
N ILE A 185 13.96 -11.98 15.95
CA ILE A 185 13.09 -10.93 15.44
C ILE A 185 12.18 -11.61 14.44
N ASP A 186 10.88 -11.38 14.56
CA ASP A 186 9.87 -11.80 13.59
C ASP A 186 9.18 -10.57 13.00
N ASP A 187 8.77 -10.70 11.74
CA ASP A 187 8.04 -9.67 10.98
C ASP A 187 8.76 -8.31 10.90
N GLY A 188 10.09 -8.33 10.85
CA GLY A 188 10.91 -7.13 10.67
C GLY A 188 11.04 -6.76 9.20
N MET A 189 11.01 -5.47 8.87
CA MET A 189 11.16 -5.00 7.49
C MET A 189 12.63 -4.85 7.11
N PRO A 190 13.16 -5.64 6.16
CA PRO A 190 14.53 -5.53 5.74
C PRO A 190 14.74 -4.28 4.86
N SER A 191 15.86 -3.61 5.03
CA SER A 191 16.27 -2.50 4.17
C SER A 191 17.79 -2.36 4.11
N LEU A 192 18.27 -1.55 3.16
CA LEU A 192 19.70 -1.28 3.02
C LEU A 192 19.99 0.20 3.27
N TRP A 193 20.94 0.47 4.16
CA TRP A 193 21.46 1.82 4.38
C TRP A 193 22.97 1.84 4.25
N ARG A 194 23.49 2.57 3.25
CA ARG A 194 24.93 2.67 2.97
C ARG A 194 25.62 1.28 2.85
N GLY A 195 24.90 0.29 2.34
CA GLY A 195 25.38 -1.09 2.17
C GLY A 195 25.29 -1.97 3.42
N GLN A 196 24.80 -1.45 4.55
CA GLN A 196 24.53 -2.24 5.75
C GLN A 196 23.06 -2.68 5.76
N LEU A 197 22.82 -3.97 6.06
CA LEU A 197 21.47 -4.48 6.30
C LEU A 197 20.87 -3.84 7.55
N GLN A 198 19.62 -3.40 7.43
CA GLN A 198 18.82 -2.90 8.52
C GLN A 198 17.52 -3.69 8.61
N ILE A 199 17.06 -3.91 9.83
CA ILE A 199 15.74 -4.46 10.12
C ILE A 199 14.97 -3.38 10.87
N ASP A 200 14.00 -2.77 10.18
CA ASP A 200 13.13 -1.77 10.75
C ASP A 200 11.95 -2.47 11.46
N LEU A 201 11.70 -2.12 12.72
CA LEU A 201 10.65 -2.69 13.57
C LEU A 201 9.45 -1.76 13.67
N ASP A 202 8.24 -2.27 13.47
CA ASP A 202 6.99 -1.54 13.69
C ASP A 202 6.03 -2.33 14.58
N GLY A 203 4.77 -1.90 14.67
CA GLY A 203 3.77 -2.50 15.54
C GLY A 203 3.49 -3.98 15.29
N ASP A 204 3.76 -4.47 14.07
CA ASP A 204 3.60 -5.86 13.67
C ASP A 204 4.85 -6.70 13.95
N SER A 205 6.00 -6.07 14.18
CA SER A 205 7.25 -6.75 14.49
C SER A 205 7.31 -7.19 15.95
N SER A 206 7.99 -8.31 16.20
CA SER A 206 8.25 -8.80 17.56
C SER A 206 9.71 -9.17 17.79
N VAL A 207 10.14 -9.04 19.05
CA VAL A 207 11.48 -9.44 19.50
C VAL A 207 11.34 -10.38 20.68
N SER A 208 11.74 -11.64 20.48
CA SER A 208 11.65 -12.71 21.47
C SER A 208 13.03 -13.32 21.76
N MET A 209 13.15 -14.08 22.86
CA MET A 209 14.36 -14.85 23.11
C MET A 209 14.39 -16.04 22.14
N ALA A 210 15.52 -16.26 21.47
CA ALA A 210 15.66 -17.41 20.57
C ALA A 210 15.77 -18.71 21.38
N SER A 211 15.06 -19.76 20.95
CA SER A 211 15.15 -21.10 21.53
C SER A 211 16.34 -21.88 20.95
N GLU A 212 16.75 -22.94 21.66
CA GLU A 212 17.72 -23.89 21.12
C GLU A 212 17.11 -24.60 19.89
N GLY A 213 17.82 -24.54 18.77
CA GLY A 213 17.37 -25.11 17.48
C GLY A 213 16.74 -24.11 16.53
N ASP A 214 16.37 -22.90 16.98
CA ASP A 214 15.82 -21.88 16.09
C ASP A 214 16.88 -21.40 15.08
N SER A 215 16.45 -21.29 13.83
CA SER A 215 17.27 -20.83 12.70
C SER A 215 16.49 -19.81 11.87
N ALA A 216 17.14 -18.68 11.59
CA ALA A 216 16.74 -17.64 10.66
C ALA A 216 17.97 -16.74 10.46
N PRO A 217 18.94 -17.19 9.64
CA PRO A 217 20.24 -16.55 9.58
C PRO A 217 20.18 -15.20 8.85
N VAL A 218 20.99 -14.24 9.29
CA VAL A 218 20.96 -12.86 8.76
C VAL A 218 21.35 -12.81 7.28
N VAL A 219 22.18 -13.76 6.82
CA VAL A 219 22.66 -13.84 5.43
C VAL A 219 21.59 -14.24 4.42
N GLU A 220 20.51 -14.90 4.86
CA GLU A 220 19.41 -15.34 3.98
C GLU A 220 18.41 -14.21 3.66
N VAL A 221 18.57 -13.05 4.30
CA VAL A 221 17.66 -11.91 4.09
C VAL A 221 17.85 -11.32 2.69
N GLU A 222 16.89 -11.57 1.81
CA GLU A 222 16.83 -10.93 0.50
C GLU A 222 16.31 -9.49 0.61
N THR A 223 17.16 -8.53 0.22
CA THR A 223 16.81 -7.09 0.24
C THR A 223 16.53 -6.53 -1.16
N ARG A 224 16.71 -7.35 -2.19
CA ARG A 224 16.64 -6.95 -3.59
C ARG A 224 15.67 -7.84 -4.34
N VAL A 225 14.86 -7.22 -5.19
CA VAL A 225 13.87 -7.90 -6.01
C VAL A 225 13.87 -7.33 -7.41
N SER A 226 13.53 -8.16 -8.39
CA SER A 226 13.16 -7.67 -9.72
C SER A 226 11.73 -8.07 -10.00
N VAL A 227 10.93 -7.14 -10.51
CA VAL A 227 9.50 -7.33 -10.75
C VAL A 227 9.15 -6.89 -12.16
N VAL A 228 8.14 -7.54 -12.73
CA VAL A 228 7.48 -7.09 -13.96
C VAL A 228 6.03 -6.80 -13.63
N GLY A 229 5.55 -5.66 -14.07
CA GLY A 229 4.17 -5.27 -13.83
C GLY A 229 3.67 -4.29 -14.87
N ARG A 230 2.35 -4.22 -15.00
CA ARG A 230 1.66 -3.16 -15.71
C ARG A 230 1.50 -1.95 -14.80
N VAL A 231 1.78 -0.76 -15.33
CA VAL A 231 1.60 0.51 -14.63
C VAL A 231 0.11 0.82 -14.52
N TRP A 232 -0.42 0.72 -13.32
CA TRP A 232 -1.83 0.96 -13.04
C TRP A 232 -2.14 2.44 -12.83
N SER A 233 -1.29 3.12 -12.08
CA SER A 233 -1.40 4.56 -11.81
C SER A 233 -0.04 5.21 -11.63
N ILE A 234 0.02 6.51 -11.92
CA ILE A 234 1.13 7.39 -11.57
C ILE A 234 0.67 8.20 -10.36
N ASP A 235 1.19 7.84 -9.19
CA ASP A 235 0.71 8.34 -7.90
C ASP A 235 1.43 9.63 -7.49
N ALA A 236 2.65 9.85 -8.01
CA ALA A 236 3.40 11.08 -7.81
C ALA A 236 4.42 11.28 -8.93
N TYR A 237 4.62 12.54 -9.33
CA TYR A 237 5.69 12.95 -10.23
C TYR A 237 6.39 14.20 -9.69
N PRO A 238 7.74 14.29 -9.71
CA PRO A 238 8.43 15.45 -9.17
C PRO A 238 8.01 16.75 -9.86
N ASN A 239 7.57 17.75 -9.10
CA ASN A 239 7.10 19.03 -9.62
C ASN A 239 8.03 20.21 -9.30
N GLY A 240 9.14 19.95 -8.61
CA GLY A 240 10.13 20.96 -8.23
C GLY A 240 9.71 21.89 -7.08
N VAL A 241 8.55 21.64 -6.45
CA VAL A 241 8.01 22.45 -5.35
C VAL A 241 7.91 21.62 -4.07
N ASP A 242 6.97 20.68 -4.04
CA ASP A 242 6.60 19.90 -2.84
C ASP A 242 6.68 18.39 -3.08
N VAL A 243 6.45 17.94 -4.32
CA VAL A 243 6.61 16.54 -4.70
C VAL A 243 8.06 16.30 -5.16
N ASN A 244 8.82 15.58 -4.34
CA ASN A 244 10.23 15.26 -4.55
C ASN A 244 10.49 13.79 -4.92
N ARG A 245 9.42 13.06 -5.28
CA ARG A 245 9.45 11.63 -5.58
C ARG A 245 8.68 11.32 -6.85
N TRP A 246 9.09 10.24 -7.50
CA TRP A 246 8.28 9.58 -8.51
C TRP A 246 7.70 8.31 -7.89
N SER A 247 6.39 8.10 -8.04
CA SER A 247 5.69 6.96 -7.47
C SER A 247 4.68 6.41 -8.45
N ILE A 248 4.61 5.10 -8.55
CA ILE A 248 3.67 4.38 -9.41
C ILE A 248 3.12 3.16 -8.67
N THR A 249 1.97 2.70 -9.10
CA THR A 249 1.39 1.42 -8.68
C THR A 249 1.54 0.44 -9.84
N LEU A 250 2.16 -0.70 -9.55
CA LEU A 250 2.33 -1.83 -10.47
C LEU A 250 1.37 -2.95 -10.12
N MET A 251 0.93 -3.67 -11.15
CA MET A 251 0.11 -4.87 -11.01
C MET A 251 0.58 -5.97 -11.96
N ASP A 252 0.49 -7.20 -11.50
CA ASP A 252 0.67 -8.42 -12.28
C ASP A 252 -0.49 -9.39 -11.98
N LYS A 253 -0.46 -10.62 -12.50
CA LYS A 253 -1.53 -11.60 -12.23
C LYS A 253 -1.65 -12.03 -10.75
N THR A 254 -0.66 -11.76 -9.92
CA THR A 254 -0.56 -12.25 -8.53
C THR A 254 -0.86 -11.18 -7.50
N GLY A 255 -0.68 -9.89 -7.83
CA GLY A 255 -0.96 -8.83 -6.89
C GLY A 255 -0.56 -7.43 -7.36
N SER A 256 -0.40 -6.54 -6.39
CA SER A 256 -0.03 -5.14 -6.63
C SER A 256 1.08 -4.68 -5.70
N ALA A 257 2.00 -3.87 -6.24
CA ALA A 257 3.10 -3.27 -5.48
C ALA A 257 3.21 -1.78 -5.77
N ALA A 258 3.52 -1.00 -4.74
CA ALA A 258 3.95 0.37 -4.92
C ALA A 258 5.41 0.38 -5.42
N SER A 259 5.77 1.34 -6.24
CA SER A 259 7.18 1.59 -6.58
C SER A 259 7.48 3.06 -6.41
N VAL A 260 8.61 3.37 -5.77
CA VAL A 260 9.00 4.74 -5.43
C VAL A 260 10.46 5.01 -5.71
N ALA A 261 10.73 6.19 -6.26
CA ALA A 261 12.07 6.70 -6.48
C ALA A 261 12.19 8.14 -5.93
N PHE A 262 13.30 8.44 -5.25
CA PHE A 262 13.54 9.76 -4.67
C PHE A 262 14.73 10.45 -5.34
N LYS A 263 14.61 11.76 -5.58
CA LYS A 263 15.71 12.63 -6.03
C LYS A 263 16.47 12.04 -7.22
N GLN A 264 17.78 11.82 -7.08
CA GLN A 264 18.65 11.32 -8.15
C GLN A 264 18.35 9.88 -8.60
N PHE A 265 17.52 9.14 -7.88
CA PHE A 265 17.14 7.76 -8.25
C PHE A 265 15.88 7.70 -9.11
N VAL A 266 15.21 8.84 -9.35
CA VAL A 266 14.12 8.88 -10.34
C VAL A 266 14.70 8.52 -11.71
N PRO A 267 14.23 7.44 -12.35
CA PRO A 267 14.82 6.97 -13.60
C PRO A 267 14.52 7.95 -14.73
N VAL A 268 15.43 8.05 -15.71
CA VAL A 268 15.25 8.91 -16.89
C VAL A 268 14.02 8.51 -17.70
N SER A 269 13.67 7.22 -17.70
CA SER A 269 12.47 6.70 -18.36
C SER A 269 11.15 7.10 -17.68
N ALA A 270 11.17 7.65 -16.45
CA ALA A 270 9.96 8.02 -15.71
C ALA A 270 9.02 8.94 -16.52
N ALA A 271 9.57 9.87 -17.29
CA ALA A 271 8.79 10.80 -18.11
C ALA A 271 8.05 10.14 -19.29
N ALA A 272 8.54 8.98 -19.75
CA ALA A 272 7.96 8.24 -20.86
C ALA A 272 6.98 7.16 -20.41
N ILE A 273 6.99 6.82 -19.12
CA ILE A 273 6.13 5.79 -18.55
C ILE A 273 4.72 6.35 -18.37
N SER A 274 3.74 5.65 -18.94
CA SER A 274 2.33 5.97 -18.88
C SER A 274 1.52 4.85 -18.24
N ARG A 275 0.30 5.18 -17.80
CA ARG A 275 -0.70 4.20 -17.39
C ARG A 275 -0.92 3.19 -18.54
N GLY A 276 -0.89 1.90 -18.22
CA GLY A 276 -1.02 0.78 -19.16
C GLY A 276 0.29 0.20 -19.70
N ASP A 277 1.43 0.88 -19.52
CA ASP A 277 2.75 0.36 -19.92
C ASP A 277 3.11 -0.88 -19.10
N GLU A 278 3.75 -1.86 -19.73
CA GLU A 278 4.42 -2.96 -19.03
C GLU A 278 5.88 -2.59 -18.80
N ILE A 279 6.31 -2.62 -17.54
CA ILE A 279 7.68 -2.28 -17.17
C ILE A 279 8.31 -3.38 -16.32
N ALA A 280 9.63 -3.47 -16.38
CA ALA A 280 10.45 -4.21 -15.43
C ALA A 280 11.18 -3.25 -14.51
N ILE A 281 11.11 -3.48 -13.20
CA ILE A 281 12.03 -2.89 -12.23
C ILE A 281 13.03 -3.97 -11.86
N LEU A 282 14.29 -3.75 -12.21
CA LEU A 282 15.38 -4.70 -12.00
C LEU A 282 16.21 -4.25 -10.80
N ASN A 283 16.51 -5.18 -9.88
CA ASN A 283 17.34 -4.94 -8.70
C ASN A 283 16.84 -3.79 -7.79
N GLY A 284 15.52 -3.65 -7.68
CA GLY A 284 14.89 -2.75 -6.72
C GLY A 284 15.09 -3.24 -5.28
N GLU A 285 14.97 -2.35 -4.31
CA GLU A 285 15.01 -2.71 -2.89
C GLU A 285 13.61 -3.09 -2.43
N VAL A 286 13.51 -4.21 -1.69
CA VAL A 286 12.27 -4.62 -1.05
C VAL A 286 11.90 -3.63 0.05
N GLY A 287 10.61 -3.41 0.23
CA GLY A 287 10.08 -2.66 1.36
C GLY A 287 8.57 -2.83 1.45
N GLU A 288 7.99 -2.17 2.44
CA GLU A 288 6.56 -2.15 2.67
C GLU A 288 6.11 -0.72 2.93
N TRP A 289 4.86 -0.41 2.56
CA TRP A 289 4.21 0.83 2.93
C TRP A 289 2.73 0.56 3.21
N ALA A 290 2.32 0.78 4.46
CA ALA A 290 0.96 0.51 4.92
C ALA A 290 0.48 -0.92 4.55
N GLY A 291 1.26 -1.94 4.89
CA GLY A 291 0.93 -3.35 4.61
C GLY A 291 1.06 -3.79 3.15
N ARG A 292 1.34 -2.87 2.22
CA ARG A 292 1.49 -3.18 0.79
C ARG A 292 2.96 -3.35 0.40
N PRO A 293 3.30 -4.38 -0.41
CA PRO A 293 4.62 -4.50 -0.99
C PRO A 293 5.05 -3.25 -1.75
N GLN A 294 6.31 -2.86 -1.54
CA GLN A 294 6.92 -1.71 -2.15
C GLN A 294 8.28 -2.08 -2.75
N VAL A 295 8.49 -1.74 -4.02
CA VAL A 295 9.79 -1.86 -4.69
C VAL A 295 10.43 -0.48 -4.78
N ARG A 296 11.45 -0.21 -3.98
CA ARG A 296 12.14 1.08 -3.95
C ARG A 296 13.24 1.10 -5.02
N ILE A 297 13.23 2.15 -5.83
CA ILE A 297 14.24 2.37 -6.86
C ILE A 297 15.38 3.17 -6.21
N GLY A 298 16.45 2.45 -5.89
CA GLY A 298 17.66 2.99 -5.26
C GLY A 298 18.92 2.80 -6.11
N PRO A 299 20.11 2.91 -5.51
CA PRO A 299 21.37 2.60 -6.18
C PRO A 299 21.34 1.21 -6.84
N GLY A 300 21.76 1.14 -8.10
CA GLY A 300 21.87 -0.12 -8.85
C GLY A 300 20.54 -0.67 -9.40
N ALA A 301 19.40 -0.07 -9.05
CA ALA A 301 18.11 -0.43 -9.64
C ALA A 301 17.98 0.15 -11.06
N ARG A 302 17.24 -0.53 -11.93
CA ARG A 302 16.94 -0.06 -13.30
C ARG A 302 15.46 -0.23 -13.61
N VAL A 303 14.90 0.71 -14.36
CA VAL A 303 13.52 0.63 -14.86
C VAL A 303 13.53 0.55 -16.37
N VAL A 304 12.89 -0.48 -16.92
CA VAL A 304 12.87 -0.78 -18.36
C VAL A 304 11.43 -0.89 -18.82
N ILE A 305 11.07 -0.16 -19.86
CA ILE A 305 9.78 -0.34 -20.53
C ILE A 305 9.87 -1.58 -21.42
N LEU A 306 8.94 -2.52 -21.25
CA LEU A 306 8.86 -3.76 -22.02
C LEU A 306 7.87 -3.62 -23.17
N LYS A 307 6.71 -3.01 -22.91
CA LYS A 307 5.66 -2.69 -23.89
C LYS A 307 5.01 -1.37 -23.52
N HIS A 308 4.60 -0.60 -24.54
CA HIS A 308 3.85 0.62 -24.32
C HIS A 308 2.34 0.34 -24.26
N SER A 309 1.58 1.22 -23.62
CA SER A 309 0.13 1.10 -23.48
C SER A 309 -0.66 0.93 -24.79
N PRO A 310 -0.25 1.49 -25.96
CA PRO A 310 -0.94 1.21 -27.22
C PRO A 310 -0.84 -0.26 -27.65
N ASP A 311 0.17 -0.99 -27.15
CA ASP A 311 0.40 -2.41 -27.43
C ASP A 311 -0.29 -3.32 -26.40
N THR A 312 -0.98 -2.76 -25.39
CA THR A 312 -1.75 -3.47 -24.37
C THR A 312 -3.25 -3.12 -24.49
N PRO A 313 -3.98 -3.70 -25.46
CA PRO A 313 -5.35 -3.32 -25.75
C PRO A 313 -6.29 -3.58 -24.55
N GLY A 314 -7.18 -2.64 -24.28
CA GLY A 314 -8.24 -2.77 -23.26
C GLY A 314 -7.98 -2.06 -21.93
N PHE A 315 -6.84 -1.37 -21.79
CA PHE A 315 -6.55 -0.50 -20.64
C PHE A 315 -7.16 0.90 -20.79
#